data_AF-A0A1S0UEW5-F1
#
_entry.id   AF-A0A1S0UEW5-F1
#
_cell.length_a   1.000
_cell.length_b   1.000
_cell.length_c   1.000
_cell.angle_alpha   90.00
_cell.angle_beta   90.00
_cell.angle_gamma   90.00
#
_symmetry.space_group_name_H-M   'P 1'
#
loop_
_entity.id
_entity.type
_entity.pdbx_description
1 polymer ?
#
loop_
_entity_poly.entity_id
_entity_poly.type
_entity_poly.pdbx_seq_one_letter_code
_entity_poly.pdbx_strand_id
1 'polypeptide(L)' 'ERIYECHYVGCTLRTNSSKEYREHRKTHGKPFIYECKEPNCRKQYNHRGSFHSHKKRNHQPHQLKSQCEC' A
#
# COMPACT_ATOMS: atom_id res chain seq x y z
N GLU A 1 9.59 1.55 18.47
CA GLU A 1 8.16 1.20 18.35
C GLU A 1 7.67 1.53 16.94
N ARG A 2 6.75 0.75 16.35
CA ARG A 2 6.28 0.95 14.97
C ARG A 2 4.82 1.40 14.97
N ILE A 3 4.55 2.59 14.47
CA ILE A 3 3.20 3.11 14.29
C ILE A 3 2.63 2.58 12.97
N TYR A 4 1.44 2.01 13.02
CA TYR A 4 0.65 1.59 11.86
C TYR A 4 -0.44 2.62 11.58
N GLU A 5 -0.37 3.27 10.42
CA GLU A 5 -1.34 4.27 9.98
C GLU A 5 -2.32 3.66 8.96
N CYS A 6 -3.62 3.88 9.18
CA CYS A 6 -4.62 3.51 8.20
C CYS A 6 -4.63 4.49 7.02
N HIS A 7 -4.51 3.95 5.80
CA HIS A 7 -4.49 4.74 4.58
C HIS A 7 -5.86 4.80 3.88
N TYR A 8 -6.93 4.39 4.57
CA TYR A 8 -8.28 4.46 4.01
C TYR A 8 -8.75 5.91 3.95
N VAL A 9 -9.41 6.28 2.84
CA VAL A 9 -9.88 7.65 2.61
C VAL A 9 -10.85 8.08 3.72
N GLY A 10 -10.52 9.17 4.42
CA GLY A 10 -11.30 9.68 5.55
C GLY A 10 -11.06 8.96 6.88
N CYS A 11 -10.09 8.06 6.98
CA CYS A 11 -9.69 7.42 8.23
C CYS A 11 -8.39 8.01 8.77
N THR A 12 -8.37 8.28 10.08
CA THR A 12 -7.22 8.86 10.80
C THR A 12 -6.61 7.91 11.84
N LEU A 13 -6.99 6.62 11.83
CA LEU A 13 -6.50 5.66 12.83
C LEU A 13 -4.97 5.48 12.73
N ARG A 14 -4.29 5.67 13.86
CA ARG A 14 -2.90 5.27 14.10
C ARG A 14 -2.83 4.42 15.36
N THR A 15 -2.24 3.22 15.26
CA THR A 15 -2.06 2.31 16.40
C THR A 15 -0.63 1.73 16.40
N ASN A 16 -0.11 1.41 17.57
CA ASN A 16 1.16 0.68 17.72
C ASN A 16 0.96 -0.85 17.70
N SER A 17 -0.29 -1.32 17.66
CA SER A 17 -0.64 -2.74 17.64
C SER A 17 -0.90 -3.22 16.22
N SER A 18 -0.05 -4.14 15.75
CA SER A 18 -0.22 -4.80 14.44
C SER A 18 -1.54 -5.58 14.36
N LYS A 19 -1.98 -6.18 15.48
CA LYS A 19 -3.24 -6.94 15.56
C LYS A 19 -4.43 -6.01 15.36
N GLU A 20 -4.48 -4.91 16.12
CA GLU A 20 -5.55 -3.90 16.01
C GLU A 20 -5.58 -3.30 14.62
N TYR A 21 -4.42 -2.96 14.04
CA TYR A 21 -4.36 -2.43 12.68
C TYR A 21 -4.98 -3.40 11.67
N ARG A 22 -4.69 -4.71 11.79
CA ARG A 22 -5.23 -5.71 10.88
C ARG A 22 -6.74 -5.91 11.05
N GLU A 23 -7.25 -5.86 12.28
CA GLU A 23 -8.68 -5.98 12.58
C GLU A 23 -9.44 -4.74 12.12
N HIS A 24 -8.92 -3.55 12.44
CA HIS A 24 -9.45 -2.28 11.96
C HIS A 24 -9.59 -2.24 10.44
N ARG A 25 -8.58 -2.72 9.69
CA ARG A 25 -8.66 -2.72 8.23
C ARG A 25 -9.84 -3.53 7.67
N LYS A 26 -10.37 -4.49 8.43
CA LYS A 26 -11.56 -5.26 8.04
C LYS A 26 -12.87 -4.51 8.32
N THR A 27 -12.86 -3.49 9.18
CA THR A 27 -14.07 -2.68 9.48
C THR A 27 -14.42 -1.76 8.32
N HIS A 28 -13.47 -1.48 7.42
CA HIS A 28 -13.79 -0.86 6.14
C HIS A 28 -14.56 -1.88 5.27
N GLY A 29 -15.87 -1.67 5.15
CA GLY A 29 -16.72 -2.51 4.30
C GLY A 29 -16.43 -2.40 2.79
N LYS A 30 -15.63 -1.39 2.38
CA LYS A 30 -15.13 -1.26 1.01
C LYS A 30 -13.74 -1.92 0.89
N PRO A 31 -13.41 -2.51 -0.26
CA PRO A 31 -12.08 -3.06 -0.49
C PRO A 31 -11.03 -1.98 -0.20
N PHE A 32 -10.01 -2.33 0.59
CA PHE A 32 -8.95 -1.39 0.94
C PHE A 32 -8.23 -0.93 -0.32
N ILE A 33 -8.41 0.33 -0.69
CA ILE A 33 -7.78 0.92 -1.87
C ILE A 33 -6.40 1.45 -1.46
N TYR A 34 -5.36 0.92 -2.08
CA TYR A 34 -4.02 1.46 -2.04
C TYR A 34 -3.90 2.52 -3.15
N GLU A 35 -3.80 3.78 -2.76
CA GLU A 35 -3.60 4.89 -3.68
C GLU A 35 -2.11 5.24 -3.81
N CYS A 36 -1.66 5.39 -5.06
CA CYS A 36 -0.34 5.91 -5.36
C CYS A 36 -0.31 7.43 -5.14
N LYS A 37 0.38 7.86 -4.08
CA LYS A 37 0.59 9.28 -3.73
C LYS A 37 1.71 9.97 -4.53
N GLU A 38 2.24 9.30 -5.56
CA GLU A 38 3.27 9.87 -6.43
C GLU A 38 2.69 10.98 -7.32
N PRO A 39 3.45 12.06 -7.54
CA PRO A 39 2.99 13.17 -8.36
C PRO A 39 2.57 12.67 -9.75
N ASN A 40 1.36 13.07 -10.18
CA ASN A 40 0.73 12.67 -11.44
C ASN A 40 0.32 11.20 -11.60
N CYS A 41 0.41 10.34 -10.56
CA CYS A 41 0.00 8.95 -10.71
C CYS A 41 -1.42 8.65 -10.24
N ARG A 42 -1.80 9.04 -9.01
CA ARG A 42 -3.12 8.83 -8.37
C ARG A 42 -3.82 7.49 -8.66
N LYS A 43 -3.09 6.45 -9.06
CA LYS A 43 -3.66 5.14 -9.41
C LYS A 43 -4.07 4.41 -8.14
N GLN A 44 -5.19 3.72 -8.22
CA GLN A 44 -5.84 3.04 -7.12
C GLN A 44 -5.86 1.53 -7.37
N TYR A 45 -5.57 0.76 -6.33
CA TYR A 45 -5.51 -0.70 -6.39
C TYR A 45 -6.25 -1.30 -5.20
N ASN A 46 -7.07 -2.31 -5.41
CA ASN A 46 -7.73 -3.08 -4.34
C ASN A 46 -6.85 -4.20 -3.76
N HIS A 47 -5.72 -4.52 -4.42
CA HIS A 47 -4.78 -5.55 -3.99
C HIS A 47 -3.39 -4.98 -3.73
N ARG A 48 -2.78 -5.41 -2.61
CA ARG A 48 -1.44 -4.96 -2.19
C ARG A 48 -0.36 -5.31 -3.22
N GLY A 49 -0.45 -6.50 -3.82
CA GLY A 49 0.51 -6.98 -4.82
C GLY A 49 0.53 -6.06 -6.04
N SER A 50 -0.65 -5.76 -6.59
CA SER A 50 -0.81 -4.86 -7.74
C SER A 50 -0.26 -3.46 -7.45
N PHE A 51 -0.55 -2.90 -6.28
CA PHE A 51 0.01 -1.62 -5.84
C PHE A 51 1.54 -1.64 -5.75
N HIS A 52 2.11 -2.68 -5.14
CA HIS A 52 3.56 -2.80 -4.99
C HIS A 52 4.26 -2.94 -6.36
N SER A 53 3.75 -3.81 -7.23
CA SER A 53 4.25 -3.98 -8.59
C SER A 53 4.15 -2.69 -9.40
N HIS A 54 3.05 -1.95 -9.24
CA HIS A 54 2.90 -0.63 -9.83
C HIS A 54 3.99 0.33 -9.35
N LYS A 55 4.18 0.48 -8.03
CA LYS A 55 5.19 1.38 -7.46
C LYS A 55 6.61 0.99 -7.91
N LYS A 56 6.92 -0.31 -7.89
CA LYS A 56 8.22 -0.84 -8.35
C LYS A 56 8.49 -0.56 -9.83
N ARG A 57 7.47 -0.66 -10.70
CA ARG A 57 7.64 -0.47 -12.14
C ARG A 57 7.57 0.98 -12.60
N ASN A 58 6.78 1.82 -11.93
CA ASN A 58 6.44 3.16 -12.40
C ASN A 58 7.09 4.28 -11.58
N HIS A 59 7.50 4.01 -10.34
CA HIS A 59 7.96 5.04 -9.40
C HIS A 59 9.28 4.71 -8.71
N GLN A 60 9.76 3.47 -8.75
CA GLN A 60 11.15 3.23 -8.41
C GLN A 60 12.03 3.63 -9.59
N PRO A 61 12.98 4.57 -9.41
CA PRO A 61 14.04 4.76 -10.38
C PRO A 61 14.81 3.44 -10.44
N HIS A 62 14.74 2.84 -11.61
CA HIS A 62 15.54 1.73 -12.11
C HIS A 62 16.79 1.42 -11.27
N GLN A 63 16.67 0.47 -10.33
CA GLN A 63 17.79 -0.40 -10.01
C GLN A 63 17.85 -1.43 -11.13
N LEU A 64 18.76 -1.19 -12.08
CA LEU A 64 19.08 -2.05 -13.20
C LEU A 64 19.31 -3.50 -12.70
N LYS A 65 18.49 -4.42 -13.22
CA LYS A 65 18.66 -5.87 -13.46
C LYS A 65 19.67 -6.68 -12.61
N SER A 66 19.21 -7.84 -12.09
CA SER A 66 19.84 -9.14 -12.40
C SER A 66 18.90 -10.34 -12.13
N GLN A 67 18.57 -11.03 -13.21
CA GLN A 67 18.41 -12.48 -13.42
C GLN A 67 17.63 -13.35 -12.40
N CYS A 68 16.52 -13.94 -12.87
CA CYS A 68 16.28 -15.38 -12.71
C CYS A 68 15.76 -15.90 -14.05
N GLU A 69 16.65 -16.55 -14.81
CA GLU A 69 16.24 -17.61 -15.73
C GLU A 69 16.00 -18.86 -14.89
N CYS A 70 14.82 -19.45 -15.05
CA CYS A 70 14.50 -20.89 -15.06
C CYS A 70 12.98 -21.03 -15.23
#